data_AF-A0A6C9QJ00-F1
#
_entry.id   AF-A0A6C9QJ00-F1
#
_cell.length_a   1.000
_cell.length_b   1.000
_cell.length_c   1.000
_cell.angle_alpha   90.00
_cell.angle_beta   90.00
_cell.angle_gamma   90.00
#
_symmetry.space_group_name_H-M   'P 1'
#
loop_
_entity.id
_entity.type
_entity.pdbx_description
1 polymer ?
#
loop_
_entity_poly.entity_id
_entity_poly.type
_entity_poly.pdbx_seq_one_letter_code
_entity_poly.pdbx_strand_id
1 'polypeptide(L)' 'MNEFKRFEDRLTGLIESLSPSGRRRLSAELAKRLRQSQQRRVMAQKAPDGTPYAPRQQQSARKKTGRVKRKMFAKLITSR' A
#
# COMPACT_ATOMS: atom_id res chain seq x y z
N MET A 1 21.39 -13.00 -26.76
CA MET A 1 21.89 -13.50 -25.47
C MET A 1 21.45 -12.52 -24.39
N ASN A 2 20.75 -13.00 -23.37
CA ASN A 2 20.13 -12.16 -22.34
C ASN A 2 21.23 -11.56 -21.46
N GLU A 3 21.52 -10.26 -21.61
CA GLU A 3 22.65 -9.57 -20.97
C GLU A 3 22.63 -9.68 -19.44
N PHE A 4 21.44 -9.81 -18.86
CA PHE A 4 21.23 -10.00 -17.43
C PHE A 4 21.59 -11.39 -16.91
N LYS A 5 21.75 -12.38 -17.79
CA LYS A 5 21.97 -13.78 -17.37
C LYS A 5 23.23 -13.93 -16.51
N ARG A 6 24.32 -13.24 -16.87
CA ARG A 6 25.57 -13.25 -16.09
C ARG A 6 25.37 -12.69 -14.67
N PHE A 7 24.45 -11.75 -14.52
CA PHE A 7 24.13 -11.15 -13.23
C PHE A 7 23.26 -12.08 -12.39
N GLU A 8 22.21 -12.65 -13.00
CA GLU A 8 21.35 -13.66 -12.37
C GLU A 8 22.14 -14.86 -11.88
N ASP A 9 23.04 -15.41 -12.71
CA ASP A 9 23.85 -16.58 -12.34
C ASP A 9 24.78 -16.24 -11.14
N ARG A 10 25.37 -15.03 -11.12
CA ARG A 10 26.22 -14.57 -10.00
C ARG A 10 25.42 -14.35 -8.71
N LEU A 11 24.23 -13.74 -8.80
CA LEU A 11 23.35 -13.55 -7.65
C LEU A 11 22.87 -14.89 -7.09
N THR A 12 22.54 -15.83 -7.97
CA THR A 12 22.11 -17.17 -7.60
C THR A 12 23.20 -17.86 -6.77
N GLY A 13 24.46 -17.84 -7.23
CA GLY A 13 25.58 -18.40 -6.47
C GLY A 13 25.78 -17.75 -5.09
N LEU A 14 25.57 -16.43 -4.98
CA LEU A 14 25.61 -15.75 -3.68
C LEU A 14 24.48 -16.18 -2.75
N ILE A 15 23.25 -16.30 -3.25
CA ILE A 15 22.11 -16.77 -2.47
C ILE A 15 22.32 -18.22 -2.04
N GLU A 16 22.87 -19.05 -2.92
CA GLU A 16 23.19 -20.44 -2.66
C GLU A 16 24.23 -20.59 -1.53
N SER A 17 25.23 -19.72 -1.50
CA SER A 17 26.26 -19.68 -0.45
C SER A 17 25.74 -19.30 0.94
N LEU A 18 24.53 -18.72 1.04
CA LEU A 18 23.93 -18.38 2.33
C LEU A 18 23.37 -19.61 3.04
N SER A 19 23.60 -19.68 4.34
CA SER A 19 22.95 -20.64 5.22
C SER A 19 21.41 -20.45 5.23
N PRO A 20 20.63 -21.47 5.63
CA PRO A 20 19.17 -21.33 5.73
C PRO A 20 18.72 -20.16 6.62
N SER A 21 19.43 -19.91 7.73
CA SER A 21 19.16 -18.76 8.62
C SER A 21 19.55 -17.43 7.97
N GLY A 22 20.66 -17.38 7.24
CA GLY A 22 21.09 -16.22 6.46
C GLY A 22 20.06 -15.82 5.40
N ARG A 23 19.51 -16.80 4.66
CA ARG A 23 18.45 -16.56 3.68
C ARG A 23 17.18 -16.00 4.33
N ARG A 24 16.75 -16.56 5.46
CA ARG A 24 15.58 -16.06 6.21
C ARG A 24 15.76 -14.61 6.65
N ARG A 25 16.94 -14.26 7.18
CA ARG A 25 17.25 -12.89 7.60
C ARG A 25 17.24 -11.93 6.42
N LEU A 26 17.89 -12.29 5.32
CA LEU A 26 17.90 -11.48 4.09
C LEU A 26 16.48 -11.21 3.59
N SER A 27 15.66 -12.26 3.45
CA SER A 27 14.26 -12.12 3.01
C SER A 27 13.44 -11.23 3.95
N ALA A 28 13.63 -11.34 5.27
CA ALA A 28 12.95 -10.51 6.25
C ALA A 28 13.35 -9.02 6.13
N GLU A 29 14.65 -8.74 5.95
CA GLU A 29 15.14 -7.38 5.74
C GLU A 29 14.61 -6.76 4.43
N LEU A 30 14.61 -7.54 3.34
CA LEU A 30 14.04 -7.12 2.06
C LEU A 30 12.55 -6.81 2.18
N ALA A 31 11.77 -7.71 2.81
CA ALA A 31 10.34 -7.50 3.03
C ALA A 31 10.07 -6.24 3.86
N LYS A 32 10.87 -5.98 4.90
CA LYS A 32 10.75 -4.77 5.74
C LYS A 32 10.99 -3.50 4.93
N ARG A 33 12.05 -3.47 4.13
CA ARG A 33 12.38 -2.32 3.26
C ARG A 33 11.31 -2.11 2.20
N LEU A 34 10.85 -3.18 1.55
CA LEU A 34 9.76 -3.12 0.58
C LEU A 34 8.51 -2.53 1.22
N ARG A 35 8.07 -3.06 2.37
CA ARG A 35 6.91 -2.54 3.10
C ARG A 35 7.04 -1.04 3.42
N GLN A 36 8.19 -0.59 3.90
CA GLN A 36 8.42 0.83 4.19
C GLN A 36 8.32 1.71 2.95
N SER A 37 8.89 1.27 1.82
CA SER A 37 8.79 1.99 0.54
C SER A 37 7.34 2.05 0.04
N GLN A 38 6.64 0.92 0.07
CA GLN A 38 5.22 0.82 -0.28
C GLN A 38 4.37 1.74 0.59
N GLN A 39 4.59 1.73 1.91
CA GLN A 39 3.86 2.59 2.86
C GLN A 39 4.07 4.07 2.54
N ARG A 40 5.32 4.51 2.35
CA ARG A 40 5.63 5.91 1.98
C ARG A 40 4.91 6.31 0.69
N ARG A 41 4.91 5.43 -0.31
CA ARG A 41 4.29 5.70 -1.61
C ARG A 41 2.75 5.77 -1.54
N VAL A 42 2.12 4.87 -0.78
CA VAL A 42 0.67 4.88 -0.53
C VAL A 42 0.27 6.13 0.24
N MET A 43 1.04 6.53 1.25
CA MET A 43 0.81 7.79 1.99
C MET A 43 0.88 9.01 1.06
N ALA A 44 1.81 9.00 0.09
CA ALA A 44 1.93 10.03 -0.93
C ALA A 44 0.86 9.94 -2.05
N GLN A 45 -0.07 8.98 -1.99
CA GLN A 45 -1.08 8.71 -3.03
C GLN A 45 -0.48 8.44 -4.42
N LYS A 46 0.64 7.71 -4.49
CA LYS A 46 1.35 7.39 -5.74
C LYS A 46 1.39 5.90 -6.06
N ALA A 47 1.24 5.57 -7.34
CA ALA A 47 1.44 4.24 -7.89
C ALA A 47 2.92 3.92 -8.07
N PRO A 48 3.30 2.63 -8.21
CA PRO A 48 4.71 2.21 -8.33
C PRO A 48 5.44 2.87 -9.50
N ASP A 49 4.73 3.21 -10.56
CA ASP A 49 5.18 3.97 -11.74
C ASP A 49 5.33 5.49 -11.48
N GLY A 50 4.98 5.95 -10.29
CA GLY A 50 5.04 7.35 -9.88
C GLY A 50 3.78 8.17 -10.17
N THR A 51 2.79 7.61 -10.88
CA THR A 51 1.54 8.30 -11.21
C THR A 51 0.67 8.50 -9.96
N PRO A 52 -0.14 9.57 -9.89
CA PRO A 52 -1.08 9.72 -8.78
C PRO A 52 -2.17 8.64 -8.85
N TYR A 53 -2.69 8.23 -7.69
CA TYR A 53 -3.84 7.34 -7.66
C TYR A 53 -5.09 7.96 -8.30
N ALA A 54 -5.89 7.09 -8.92
CA ALA A 54 -7.21 7.47 -9.40
C ALA A 54 -8.04 8.05 -8.24
N PRO A 55 -8.75 9.17 -8.44
CA PRO A 55 -9.63 9.72 -7.44
C PRO A 55 -10.66 8.69 -6.96
N ARG A 56 -10.89 8.61 -5.64
CA ARG A 56 -11.93 7.72 -5.09
C ARG A 56 -13.30 8.11 -5.64
N GLN A 57 -14.13 7.11 -5.91
CA GLN A 57 -15.52 7.32 -6.28
C GLN A 57 -16.22 8.20 -5.24
N GLN A 58 -16.84 9.28 -5.70
CA GLN A 58 -17.51 10.22 -4.81
C GLN A 58 -18.78 9.57 -4.24
N GLN A 59 -18.85 9.44 -2.92
CA GLN A 59 -20.04 8.92 -2.26
C GLN A 59 -21.18 9.96 -2.32
N SER A 60 -22.32 9.57 -2.87
CA SER A 60 -23.53 10.42 -2.92
C SER A 60 -24.03 10.87 -1.54
N ALA A 61 -23.68 10.12 -0.49
CA ALA A 61 -23.98 10.46 0.90
C ALA A 61 -23.36 11.79 1.35
N ARG A 62 -22.17 12.18 0.82
CA ARG A 62 -21.57 13.49 1.09
C ARG A 62 -22.38 14.65 0.53
N LYS A 63 -23.19 14.43 -0.52
CA LYS A 63 -24.11 15.44 -1.07
C LYS A 63 -25.34 15.67 -0.17
N LYS A 64 -25.61 14.76 0.78
CA LYS A 64 -26.76 14.82 1.69
C LYS A 64 -26.40 15.51 3.01
N THR A 65 -25.64 16.60 2.93
CA THR A 65 -25.20 17.40 4.10
C THR A 65 -26.41 17.75 4.96
N GLY A 66 -26.35 17.41 6.26
CA GLY A 66 -27.43 17.67 7.22
C GLY A 66 -28.67 16.77 7.12
N ARG A 67 -28.98 16.14 5.98
CA ARG A 67 -30.16 15.26 5.84
C ARG A 67 -30.06 14.02 6.71
N VAL A 68 -28.87 13.43 6.81
CA VAL A 68 -28.63 12.23 7.66
C VAL A 68 -28.87 12.58 9.13
N LYS A 69 -28.26 13.68 9.62
CA LYS A 69 -28.44 14.17 10.99
C LYS A 69 -29.90 14.51 11.29
N ARG A 70 -30.59 15.20 10.36
CA ARG A 70 -32.00 15.57 10.50
C ARG A 70 -32.93 14.35 10.55
N LYS A 71 -32.66 13.29 9.77
CA LYS A 71 -33.43 12.03 9.85
C LYS A 71 -33.17 11.27 11.15
N MET A 72 -31.93 11.20 11.61
CA MET A 72 -31.58 10.41 12.80
C MET A 72 -32.04 11.06 14.10
N PHE A 73 -32.01 12.40 14.19
CA PHE A 73 -32.26 13.14 15.43
C PHE A 73 -33.54 13.97 15.40
N ALA A 74 -34.45 13.72 14.45
CA ALA A 74 -35.73 14.44 14.36
C ALA A 74 -36.47 14.47 15.70
N LYS A 75 -36.63 13.30 16.34
CA LYS A 75 -37.34 13.16 17.62
C LYS A 75 -36.72 13.95 18.77
N LEU A 76 -35.38 14.04 18.83
CA LEU A 76 -34.67 14.81 19.88
C LEU A 76 -34.74 16.33 19.63
N ILE A 77 -34.86 16.76 18.38
CA ILE A 77 -34.96 18.18 18.03
C ILE A 77 -36.38 18.69 18.25
N THR A 78 -37.40 17.85 18.01
CA THR A 78 -38.81 18.25 18.06
C THR A 78 -39.52 17.91 19.39
N SER A 79 -38.89 17.14 20.28
CA SER A 79 -39.40 16.99 21.65
C SER A 79 -39.15 18.29 22.43
N ARG A 80 -40.18 19.14 22.54
CA ARG A 80 -40.24 20.21 23.54
C ARG A 80 -41.00 19.73 24.76
#